data_AF-A0A437DCU2-F1
#
_entry.id   AF-A0A437DCU2-F1
#
_cell.length_a   1.000
_cell.length_b   1.000
_cell.length_c   1.000
_cell.angle_alpha   90.00
_cell.angle_beta   90.00
_cell.angle_gamma   90.00
#
_symmetry.space_group_name_H-M   'P 1'
#
loop_
_entity.id
_entity.type
_entity.pdbx_description
1 polymer ?
#
loop_
_entity_poly.entity_id
_entity_poly.type
_entity_poly.pdbx_seq_one_letter_code
_entity_poly.pdbx_strand_id
1 'polypeptide(L)'
;MLLHILVMLLLETALSSPLTTLPQRGCPTCRSQLKTESTFTGLALGDPCGVYTRSCAHRLRCQPSEDETRPLHALLEGRGVCRNVSSDEPTQQAYSADPSPAKEQIEAPCRKLLTTLMRGLHAHVFQSHHDIYMPNCDKRGFFRKKKKAGGLAKEHFKTG
;
A
#
# COMPACT_ATOMS: atom_id res chain seq x y z
N MET A 1 -16.53 -42.51 -33.55
CA MET A 1 -15.28 -42.36 -32.77
C MET A 1 -14.42 -41.21 -33.29
N LEU A 2 -14.02 -41.19 -34.57
CA LEU A 2 -13.23 -40.09 -35.14
C LEU A 2 -13.92 -38.71 -35.05
N LEU A 3 -15.22 -38.64 -35.35
CA LEU A 3 -16.01 -37.40 -35.28
C LEU A 3 -16.11 -36.83 -33.85
N HIS A 4 -16.21 -37.70 -32.84
CA HIS A 4 -16.23 -37.28 -31.44
C HIS A 4 -14.88 -36.73 -30.98
N ILE A 5 -13.77 -37.34 -31.42
CA ILE A 5 -12.42 -36.85 -31.11
C ILE A 5 -12.19 -35.47 -31.72
N LEU A 6 -12.66 -35.26 -32.97
CA LEU A 6 -12.58 -33.95 -33.64
C LEU A 6 -13.39 -32.87 -32.90
N VAL A 7 -14.57 -33.20 -32.37
CA VAL A 7 -15.39 -32.25 -31.59
C VAL A 7 -14.72 -31.87 -30.27
N MET A 8 -14.05 -32.81 -29.59
CA MET A 8 -13.32 -32.52 -28.35
C MET A 8 -12.09 -31.63 -28.60
N LEU A 9 -11.32 -31.88 -29.66
CA LEU A 9 -10.18 -31.02 -30.04
C LEU A 9 -10.63 -29.58 -30.38
N LEU A 10 -11.75 -29.43 -31.08
CA LEU A 10 -12.28 -28.11 -31.43
C LEU A 10 -12.75 -27.33 -30.19
N LEU A 11 -13.27 -28.00 -29.16
CA LEU A 11 -13.72 -27.35 -27.92
C LEU A 11 -12.54 -26.86 -27.05
N GLU A 12 -11.39 -27.55 -27.08
CA GLU A 12 -10.16 -27.14 -26.37
C GLU A 12 -9.54 -25.87 -26.97
N THR A 13 -9.67 -25.65 -28.29
CA THR A 13 -9.17 -24.43 -28.96
C THR A 13 -9.91 -23.15 -28.57
N ALA A 14 -11.07 -23.24 -27.91
CA ALA A 14 -11.83 -22.10 -27.43
C ALA A 14 -11.43 -21.62 -26.01
N LEU A 15 -10.65 -22.39 -25.26
CA LEU A 15 -10.21 -22.04 -23.89
C LEU A 15 -8.70 -21.73 -23.76
N SER A 16 -7.89 -21.98 -24.81
CA SER A 16 -6.46 -21.69 -24.79
C SER A 16 -6.15 -20.32 -25.39
N SER A 17 -6.14 -19.26 -24.58
CA SER A 17 -5.51 -17.99 -24.97
C SER A 17 -3.99 -18.11 -24.86
N PRO A 18 -3.21 -17.92 -25.93
CA PRO A 18 -1.76 -17.93 -25.84
C PRO A 18 -1.27 -16.62 -25.21
N LEU A 19 -0.53 -16.77 -24.11
CA LEU A 19 0.28 -15.75 -23.50
C LEU A 19 1.51 -15.47 -24.38
N THR A 20 1.52 -14.41 -25.20
CA THR A 20 2.78 -13.74 -25.60
C THR A 20 2.56 -12.34 -26.18
N THR A 21 2.88 -11.29 -25.41
CA THR A 21 3.70 -10.15 -25.90
C THR A 21 4.48 -9.56 -24.71
N LEU A 22 5.81 -9.61 -24.83
CA LEU A 22 6.84 -9.08 -23.92
C LEU A 22 7.09 -7.57 -24.21
N PRO A 23 8.17 -6.95 -23.70
CA PRO A 23 8.31 -6.14 -22.49
C PRO A 23 8.13 -4.62 -22.74
N GLN A 24 7.72 -3.85 -21.74
CA GLN A 24 7.95 -2.40 -21.74
C GLN A 24 9.01 -2.06 -20.69
N ARG A 25 10.24 -1.85 -21.18
CA ARG A 25 11.36 -1.25 -20.46
C ARG A 25 11.04 0.23 -20.15
N GLY A 26 10.77 0.51 -18.88
CA GLY A 26 11.26 1.69 -18.13
C GLY A 26 10.56 3.04 -18.30
N CYS A 27 10.22 3.69 -17.17
CA CYS A 27 10.62 5.07 -16.87
C CYS A 27 10.58 5.33 -15.34
N PRO A 28 11.58 5.98 -14.71
CA PRO A 28 11.83 5.91 -13.27
C PRO A 28 11.14 6.99 -12.42
N THR A 29 10.20 7.77 -12.96
CA THR A 29 9.53 8.83 -12.19
C THR A 29 8.07 8.99 -12.60
N CYS A 30 7.21 8.06 -12.19
CA CYS A 30 5.76 8.19 -12.35
C CYS A 30 5.21 9.24 -11.37
N ARG A 31 5.05 10.50 -11.81
CA ARG A 31 4.16 11.47 -11.19
C ARG A 31 2.78 11.33 -11.84
N SER A 32 1.80 10.95 -11.03
CA SER A 32 0.40 10.74 -11.40
C SER A 32 -0.28 12.04 -11.85
N GLN A 33 -0.32 12.31 -13.15
CA GLN A 33 -1.31 13.20 -13.75
C GLN A 33 -1.54 12.77 -15.21
N LEU A 34 -2.18 11.61 -15.41
CA LEU A 34 -2.85 11.35 -16.67
C LEU A 34 -4.27 11.91 -16.55
N LYS A 35 -4.39 13.22 -16.77
CA LYS A 35 -5.67 13.87 -17.05
C LYS A 35 -6.02 13.56 -18.51
N THR A 36 -6.38 12.31 -18.75
CA THR A 36 -7.00 11.85 -19.99
C THR A 36 -8.30 11.24 -19.55
N GLU A 37 -9.42 11.77 -20.06
CA GLU A 37 -10.69 11.08 -20.03
C GLU A 37 -10.56 9.77 -20.83
N SER A 38 -9.97 8.77 -20.18
CA SER A 38 -10.18 7.38 -20.53
C SER A 38 -11.30 6.93 -19.60
N THR A 39 -12.40 6.46 -20.17
CA THR A 39 -13.45 5.75 -19.44
C THR A 39 -12.84 4.45 -18.91
N PHE A 40 -11.99 4.57 -17.90
CA PHE A 40 -11.39 3.45 -17.23
C PHE A 40 -12.43 2.94 -16.24
N THR A 41 -13.36 2.13 -16.75
CA THR A 41 -14.26 1.26 -15.98
C THR A 41 -13.51 0.45 -14.92
N GLY A 42 -13.38 0.97 -13.69
CA GLY A 42 -12.71 0.23 -12.62
C GLY A 42 -13.29 -1.18 -12.42
N LEU A 43 -12.50 -2.09 -11.84
CA LEU A 43 -12.92 -3.46 -11.57
C LEU A 43 -14.21 -3.50 -10.73
N ALA A 44 -15.13 -4.40 -11.08
CA ALA A 44 -16.41 -4.55 -10.43
C ALA A 44 -16.29 -5.19 -9.03
N LEU A 45 -17.39 -5.17 -8.27
CA LEU A 45 -17.46 -5.87 -7.00
C LEU A 45 -17.19 -7.36 -7.21
N GLY A 46 -16.26 -7.95 -6.45
CA GLY A 46 -15.89 -9.36 -6.56
C GLY A 46 -14.75 -9.65 -7.54
N ASP A 47 -14.33 -8.69 -8.35
CA ASP A 47 -13.21 -8.89 -9.28
C ASP A 47 -11.87 -9.03 -8.54
N PRO A 48 -10.95 -9.87 -9.06
CA PRO A 48 -9.60 -10.01 -8.51
C PRO A 48 -8.80 -8.73 -8.73
N CYS A 49 -8.08 -8.30 -7.70
CA CYS A 49 -7.35 -7.05 -7.69
C CYS A 49 -6.06 -7.15 -6.88
N GLY A 50 -5.17 -6.19 -7.08
CA GLY A 50 -3.91 -6.08 -6.38
C GLY A 50 -3.23 -4.74 -6.62
N VAL A 51 -2.02 -4.62 -6.10
CA VAL A 51 -1.21 -3.39 -6.19
C VAL A 51 -0.87 -3.04 -7.64
N TYR A 52 -0.67 -4.06 -8.47
CA TYR A 52 -0.26 -3.91 -9.88
C TYR A 52 -1.40 -4.19 -10.85
N THR A 53 -2.64 -4.33 -10.37
CA THR A 53 -3.81 -4.50 -11.22
C THR A 53 -4.47 -3.17 -11.51
N ARG A 54 -5.49 -3.22 -12.37
CA ARG A 54 -6.50 -2.17 -12.51
C ARG A 54 -7.12 -1.82 -11.15
N SER A 55 -7.41 -0.54 -10.93
CA SER A 55 -8.14 -0.08 -9.74
C SER A 55 -9.58 -0.58 -9.74
N CYS A 56 -10.12 -0.86 -8.55
CA CYS A 56 -11.54 -1.09 -8.37
C CYS A 56 -12.37 0.13 -8.76
N ALA A 57 -13.64 -0.09 -9.12
CA ALA A 57 -14.59 0.97 -9.40
C ALA A 57 -14.80 1.87 -8.17
N HIS A 58 -15.43 3.01 -8.40
CA HIS A 58 -15.71 3.97 -7.33
C HIS A 58 -16.53 3.31 -6.20
N ARG A 59 -16.20 3.63 -4.94
CA ARG A 59 -16.73 2.99 -3.71
C ARG A 59 -16.37 1.51 -3.52
N LEU A 60 -15.36 1.02 -4.21
CA LEU A 60 -14.78 -0.30 -3.95
C LEU A 60 -13.31 -0.16 -3.50
N ARG A 61 -12.88 -1.07 -2.64
CA ARG A 61 -11.50 -1.19 -2.16
C ARG A 61 -10.99 -2.59 -2.42
N CYS A 62 -9.73 -2.69 -2.85
CA CYS A 62 -9.06 -3.96 -2.99
C CYS A 62 -8.67 -4.51 -1.61
N GLN A 63 -9.25 -5.64 -1.23
CA GLN A 63 -9.05 -6.26 0.08
C GLN A 63 -8.60 -7.72 -0.08
N PRO A 64 -7.57 -8.18 0.65
CA PRO A 64 -7.20 -9.60 0.68
C PRO A 64 -8.29 -10.44 1.36
N SER A 65 -8.16 -11.76 1.34
CA SER A 65 -9.03 -12.61 2.17
C SER A 65 -8.75 -12.37 3.66
N GLU A 66 -9.76 -12.55 4.51
CA GLU A 66 -9.62 -12.39 5.97
C GLU A 66 -8.69 -13.48 6.55
N ASP A 67 -8.65 -14.65 5.93
CA ASP A 67 -7.82 -15.79 6.36
C ASP A 67 -6.39 -15.77 5.76
N GLU A 68 -6.02 -14.72 5.00
CA GLU A 68 -4.70 -14.63 4.39
C GLU A 68 -3.62 -14.36 5.44
N THR A 69 -2.71 -15.32 5.62
CA THR A 69 -1.58 -15.21 6.56
C THR A 69 -0.62 -14.07 6.21
N ARG A 70 -0.59 -13.62 4.95
CA ARG A 70 0.28 -12.54 4.45
C ARG A 70 -0.51 -11.55 3.58
N PRO A 71 -1.38 -10.71 4.18
CA PRO A 71 -2.32 -9.86 3.44
C PRO A 71 -1.68 -8.95 2.39
N LEU A 72 -0.52 -8.35 2.73
CA LEU A 72 0.20 -7.48 1.79
C LEU A 72 0.78 -8.25 0.60
N HIS A 73 1.24 -9.47 0.83
CA HIS A 73 1.81 -10.30 -0.23
C HIS A 73 0.71 -10.75 -1.19
N ALA A 74 -0.45 -11.14 -0.65
CA ALA A 74 -1.63 -11.46 -1.43
C ALA A 74 -2.05 -10.32 -2.38
N LEU A 75 -2.04 -9.07 -1.90
CA LEU A 75 -2.33 -7.90 -2.73
C LEU A 75 -1.25 -7.62 -3.79
N LEU A 76 0.02 -7.85 -3.48
CA LEU A 76 1.11 -7.70 -4.47
C LEU A 76 0.99 -8.75 -5.58
N GLU A 77 0.51 -9.95 -5.25
CA GLU A 77 0.27 -11.04 -6.18
C GLU A 77 -1.08 -10.96 -6.91
N GLY A 78 -1.93 -9.96 -6.63
CA GLY A 78 -3.23 -9.81 -7.29
C GLY A 78 -4.34 -10.74 -6.76
N ARG A 79 -4.17 -11.32 -5.57
CA ARG A 79 -5.16 -12.17 -4.91
C ARG A 79 -6.19 -11.42 -4.06
N GLY A 80 -6.17 -10.09 -4.09
CA GLY A 80 -7.20 -9.28 -3.47
C GLY A 80 -8.51 -9.38 -4.25
N VAL A 81 -9.59 -8.90 -3.64
CA VAL A 81 -10.91 -8.79 -4.27
C VAL A 81 -11.48 -7.40 -4.03
N CYS A 82 -12.13 -6.82 -5.04
CA CYS A 82 -12.82 -5.54 -4.90
C CYS A 82 -14.07 -5.72 -4.00
N ARG A 83 -14.06 -5.07 -2.84
CA ARG A 83 -15.17 -5.06 -1.87
C ARG A 83 -15.71 -3.66 -1.66
N ASN A 84 -16.96 -3.52 -1.21
CA ASN A 84 -17.49 -2.22 -0.83
C ASN A 84 -16.62 -1.60 0.26
N VAL A 85 -16.32 -0.30 0.14
CA VAL A 85 -15.87 0.45 1.32
C VAL A 85 -17.04 0.50 2.29
N SER A 86 -16.97 -0.30 3.36
CA SER A 86 -17.82 -0.10 4.52
C SER A 86 -17.69 1.37 4.93
N SER A 87 -18.81 2.07 5.12
CA SER A 87 -18.82 3.47 5.60
C SER A 87 -18.34 3.63 7.05
N ASP A 88 -17.90 2.54 7.67
CA ASP A 88 -17.18 2.59 8.92
C ASP A 88 -15.74 3.00 8.59
N GLU A 89 -15.40 4.20 9.09
CA GLU A 89 -14.09 4.72 9.50
C GLU A 89 -12.84 4.03 8.93
N PRO A 90 -11.76 4.77 8.59
CA PRO A 90 -10.46 4.14 8.32
C PRO A 90 -10.22 3.17 9.44
N THR A 91 -10.09 1.88 9.09
CA THR A 91 -9.84 0.79 10.02
C THR A 91 -8.67 1.23 10.90
N GLN A 92 -8.99 1.85 12.04
CA GLN A 92 -8.34 1.60 13.29
C GLN A 92 -8.47 0.10 13.35
N GLN A 93 -7.43 -0.59 12.84
CA GLN A 93 -7.16 -1.92 13.30
C GLN A 93 -7.35 -1.80 14.79
N ALA A 94 -8.35 -2.50 15.30
CA ALA A 94 -8.29 -3.00 16.64
C ALA A 94 -6.96 -3.77 16.69
N TYR A 95 -5.86 -3.05 16.93
CA TYR A 95 -5.04 -3.39 18.07
C TYR A 95 -6.07 -3.65 19.13
N SER A 96 -6.27 -4.92 19.46
CA SER A 96 -7.01 -5.29 20.64
C SER A 96 -6.44 -4.40 21.73
N ALA A 97 -7.15 -3.32 22.05
CA ALA A 97 -7.04 -2.67 23.32
C ALA A 97 -7.66 -3.72 24.23
N ASP A 98 -6.83 -4.70 24.57
CA ASP A 98 -6.97 -5.43 25.81
C ASP A 98 -7.33 -4.36 26.86
N PRO A 99 -8.45 -4.48 27.58
CA PRO A 99 -8.75 -3.59 28.68
C PRO A 99 -7.78 -3.92 29.81
N SER A 100 -6.50 -3.65 29.57
CA SER A 100 -5.47 -3.72 30.58
C SER A 100 -5.63 -2.46 31.42
N PRO A 101 -5.92 -2.62 32.73
CA PRO A 101 -6.24 -1.52 33.61
C PRO A 101 -5.04 -0.59 33.64
N ALA A 102 -5.29 0.71 33.42
CA ALA A 102 -4.40 1.85 33.64
C ALA A 102 -3.03 1.47 34.22
N LYS A 103 -2.17 0.90 33.38
CA LYS A 103 -0.78 0.71 33.74
C LYS A 103 -0.12 1.98 33.28
N GLU A 104 0.02 2.89 34.23
CA GLU A 104 1.06 3.89 34.28
C GLU A 104 2.44 3.18 34.23
N GLN A 105 2.70 2.50 33.12
CA GLN A 105 3.94 1.87 32.76
C GLN A 105 4.59 2.81 31.76
N ILE A 106 5.33 3.79 32.30
CA ILE A 106 6.40 4.57 31.66
C ILE A 106 6.37 4.42 30.13
N GLU A 107 5.40 5.06 29.49
CA GLU A 107 5.31 4.99 28.03
C GLU A 107 6.61 5.55 27.46
N ALA A 108 7.26 4.80 26.58
CA ALA A 108 8.58 5.16 26.08
C ALA A 108 8.53 6.57 25.45
N PRO A 109 9.47 7.46 25.80
CA PRO A 109 9.31 8.90 25.60
C PRO A 109 9.22 9.32 24.13
N CYS A 110 9.78 8.54 23.19
CA CYS A 110 9.65 8.83 21.76
C CYS A 110 8.25 8.50 21.23
N ARG A 111 7.66 7.39 21.68
CA ARG A 111 6.28 7.01 21.30
C ARG A 111 5.27 8.03 21.82
N LYS A 112 5.43 8.47 23.07
CA LYS A 112 4.58 9.51 23.67
C LYS A 112 4.67 10.86 22.94
N LEU A 113 5.88 11.25 22.51
CA LEU A 113 6.04 12.45 21.68
C LEU A 113 5.38 12.28 20.32
N LEU A 114 5.60 11.14 19.66
CA LEU A 114 5.01 10.84 18.35
C LEU A 114 3.47 10.91 18.41
N THR A 115 2.84 10.28 19.40
CA THR A 115 1.36 10.31 19.55
C THR A 115 0.85 11.74 19.79
N THR A 116 1.57 12.54 20.57
CA THR A 116 1.25 13.95 20.80
C THR A 116 1.33 14.77 19.50
N LEU A 117 2.39 14.58 18.71
CA LEU A 117 2.56 15.25 17.43
C LEU A 117 1.48 14.87 16.43
N MET A 118 1.19 13.57 16.28
CA MET A 118 0.17 13.08 15.35
C MET A 118 -1.22 13.64 15.70
N ARG A 119 -1.56 13.73 16.99
CA ARG A 119 -2.83 14.31 17.43
C ARG A 119 -2.94 15.80 17.11
N GLY A 120 -1.88 16.59 17.35
CA GLY A 120 -1.87 18.02 17.04
C GLY A 120 -1.88 18.31 15.53
N LEU A 121 -1.29 17.41 14.76
CA LEU A 121 -1.14 17.53 13.32
C LEU A 121 -2.41 17.12 12.56
N HIS A 122 -3.20 16.15 13.04
CA HIS A 122 -4.51 15.83 12.45
C HIS A 122 -5.45 17.05 12.39
N ALA A 123 -5.31 18.00 13.32
CA ALA A 123 -6.06 19.25 13.31
C ALA A 123 -5.61 20.24 12.20
N HIS A 124 -4.39 20.10 11.67
CA HIS A 124 -3.79 21.07 10.72
C HIS A 124 -3.41 20.47 9.35
N VAL A 125 -3.42 19.13 9.17
CA VAL A 125 -3.04 18.45 7.91
C VAL A 125 -4.04 18.68 6.77
N PHE A 126 -5.26 19.12 7.07
CA PHE A 126 -6.22 19.49 6.03
C PHE A 126 -5.97 20.89 5.42
N GLN A 127 -4.98 21.67 5.90
CA GLN A 127 -4.83 23.08 5.48
C GLN A 127 -3.44 23.57 5.05
N SER A 128 -2.31 22.84 5.18
CA SER A 128 -1.04 23.41 4.69
C SER A 128 0.11 22.44 4.37
N HIS A 129 0.94 22.89 3.41
CA HIS A 129 2.20 22.31 2.95
C HIS A 129 3.34 22.51 3.97
N HIS A 130 3.29 21.86 5.13
CA HIS A 130 4.43 21.82 6.06
C HIS A 130 5.06 20.43 6.12
N ASP A 131 6.39 20.41 6.24
CA ASP A 131 7.19 19.19 6.41
C ASP A 131 6.85 18.54 7.77
N ILE A 132 6.10 17.44 7.73
CA ILE A 132 5.72 16.67 8.91
C ILE A 132 6.98 16.05 9.53
N TYR A 133 7.41 16.55 10.69
CA TYR A 133 8.55 15.98 11.42
C TYR A 133 8.20 14.62 12.01
N MET A 134 8.86 13.57 11.54
CA MET A 134 8.74 12.22 12.07
C MET A 134 9.89 11.93 13.06
N PRO A 135 9.62 11.76 14.37
CA PRO A 135 10.66 11.47 15.35
C PRO A 135 11.32 10.11 15.10
N ASN A 136 12.64 10.04 15.29
CA ASN A 136 13.44 8.82 15.09
C ASN A 136 13.31 7.86 16.28
N CYS A 137 12.20 7.11 16.32
CA CYS A 137 11.93 6.10 17.34
C CYS A 137 12.49 4.71 16.96
N ASP A 138 12.93 3.93 17.94
CA ASP A 138 13.19 2.50 17.78
C ASP A 138 11.92 1.65 17.93
N LYS A 139 12.03 0.34 17.73
CA LYS A 139 10.91 -0.61 17.88
C LYS A 139 10.32 -0.67 19.30
N ARG A 140 11.03 -0.14 20.30
CA ARG A 140 10.61 -0.09 21.71
C ARG A 140 10.02 1.28 22.08
N GLY A 141 9.99 2.24 21.16
CA GLY A 141 9.46 3.59 21.39
C GLY A 141 10.45 4.54 22.08
N PHE A 142 11.76 4.26 22.06
CA PHE A 142 12.81 5.16 22.56
C PHE A 142 13.51 5.90 21.42
N PHE A 143 14.09 7.05 21.73
CA PHE A 143 14.86 7.82 20.75
C PHE A 143 16.14 7.07 20.37
N ARG A 144 16.34 6.86 19.07
CA ARG A 144 17.60 6.33 18.57
C ARG A 144 18.70 7.38 18.74
N LYS A 145 19.83 6.97 19.32
CA LYS A 145 21.05 7.81 19.36
C LYS A 145 21.51 8.06 17.94
N LYS A 146 21.68 9.33 17.56
CA LYS A 146 22.34 9.70 16.30
C LYS A 146 23.79 9.23 16.39
N LYS A 147 24.17 8.20 15.65
CA LYS A 147 25.58 7.89 15.43
C LYS A 147 26.16 9.08 14.66
N LYS A 148 27.23 9.69 15.15
CA LYS A 148 28.00 10.63 14.33
C LYS A 148 28.43 9.84 13.10
N ALA A 149 28.02 10.26 11.92
CA ALA A 149 28.60 9.77 10.68
C ALA A 149 30.08 10.17 10.73
N GLY A 150 30.96 9.22 11.02
CA GLY A 150 32.39 9.40 10.83
C GLY A 150 32.65 9.37 9.34
N GLY A 151 33.21 10.45 8.80
CA GLY A 151 33.56 10.57 7.39
C GLY A 151 33.88 12.02 7.01
N LEU A 152 35.17 12.32 7.00
CA LEU A 152 35.79 13.56 6.54
C LEU A 152 35.54 13.77 5.04
N ALA A 153 35.03 14.93 4.66
CA ALA A 153 35.31 15.56 3.37
C ALA A 153 35.31 17.08 3.56
N LYS A 154 36.48 17.60 3.98
CA LYS A 154 36.87 18.98 3.72
C LYS A 154 37.75 18.95 2.47
N GLU A 155 37.26 19.43 1.34
CA GLU A 155 38.00 20.12 0.25
C GLU A 155 36.95 21.01 -0.46
N HIS A 156 36.92 22.32 -0.24
CA HIS A 156 37.63 23.40 -0.95
C HIS A 156 37.31 23.53 -2.47
N PHE A 157 37.07 24.80 -2.85
CA PHE A 157 37.04 25.41 -4.20
C PHE A 157 35.65 25.45 -4.88
N LYS A 158 35.15 26.57 -5.44
CA LYS A 158 35.82 27.76 -5.99
C LYS A 158 34.89 28.98 -5.95
N THR A 159 35.52 30.14 -5.80
CA THR A 159 35.05 31.51 -6.07
C THR A 159 34.32 31.68 -7.41
N GLY A 160 33.36 32.59 -7.42
CA GLY A 160 32.71 33.17 -8.59
C GLY A 160 31.85 34.35 -8.15
#